data_AF-A0A8S1CDB0-F1
#
_entry.id   AF-A0A8S1CDB0-F1
#
_cell.length_a   1.000
_cell.length_b   1.000
_cell.length_c   1.000
_cell.angle_alpha   90.00
_cell.angle_beta   90.00
_cell.angle_gamma   90.00
#
_symmetry.space_group_name_H-M   'P 1'
#
loop_
_entity.id
_entity.type
_entity.pdbx_description
1 polymer ?
#
loop_
_entity_poly.entity_id
_entity_poly.type
_entity_poly.pdbx_seq_one_letter_code
_entity_poly.pdbx_strand_id
1 'polypeptide(L)'
;MLDIGLRFDVLTKDGGNALHQACVSGNLATAKFLLGLKCLDVNATMNGGQTALIVAASRGHFELVKLLLDNGADINVRNDYGGLAIHAAAAVGDSCLSRNGIFARYLVASRQCDPSAVTKYGENAVHFAAKSGNTNILKFVIQDLKLDIDFFQDAPHTSTWKTAYKEVVCSEMLTDPKYVFEERLGPLVPPESLKIVGLYEKQIPMDENHPMHHDRPCFMYKENSILVEGLAQAQNLTNTVILHSGLPEKIEELAKENDGLLHEECDEQVKKCIIRSFLFDAVQEKLPKIKDPERPAYNFPPVFGVPDYRRNRVMSENLLSICDSFSVEPHGIVVRDAKLRTLLDINSNLIHFNISPAMLVCGKNPMKAYTEPARTENLDLPDIFPLQPFASLSQNKFYEDTELINIPTSNFVHTAVFHFNDTRNTNLTEVPVNENQIQGRTLANSFITALALAKHKQESATGELATPVTIQGVHTNGKWFQFSVYQLNNVGTEGAKNVAWLSPLMSMFETAKYEKGVPSMLGYNPQVFRYLFAFHRNSLLTK
;
A
#
# COMPACT_ATOMS: atom_id res chain seq x y z
N MET A 1 -35.00 -8.33 -17.34
CA MET A 1 -35.17 -9.76 -17.70
C MET A 1 -35.65 -9.80 -19.14
N LEU A 2 -34.82 -10.29 -20.06
CA LEU A 2 -35.30 -10.65 -21.40
C LEU A 2 -36.02 -11.99 -21.25
N ASP A 3 -37.33 -11.91 -21.06
CA ASP A 3 -38.26 -13.04 -21.06
C ASP A 3 -38.54 -13.48 -22.51
N ILE A 4 -37.47 -13.72 -23.28
CA ILE A 4 -37.56 -14.42 -24.55
C ILE A 4 -37.52 -15.89 -24.15
N GLY A 5 -38.59 -16.64 -24.40
CA GLY A 5 -38.75 -18.07 -24.08
C GLY A 5 -37.78 -19.01 -24.81
N LEU A 6 -36.51 -18.63 -24.91
CA LEU A 6 -35.40 -19.43 -25.41
C LEU A 6 -35.12 -20.56 -24.42
N ARG A 7 -35.39 -21.78 -24.89
CA ARG A 7 -35.06 -23.02 -24.20
C ARG A 7 -33.57 -23.32 -24.37
N PHE A 8 -32.78 -23.02 -23.34
CA PHE A 8 -31.33 -23.33 -23.28
C PHE A 8 -31.04 -24.75 -22.76
N ASP A 9 -32.09 -25.50 -22.40
CA ASP A 9 -32.11 -26.90 -21.97
C ASP A 9 -32.07 -27.89 -23.14
N VAL A 10 -32.11 -27.42 -24.40
CA VAL A 10 -32.04 -28.28 -25.58
C VAL A 10 -30.61 -28.80 -25.76
N LEU A 11 -30.46 -30.12 -25.74
CA LEU A 11 -29.19 -30.82 -25.94
C LEU A 11 -29.00 -31.21 -27.41
N THR A 12 -27.76 -31.21 -27.88
CA THR A 12 -27.40 -31.77 -29.19
C THR A 12 -27.50 -33.29 -29.18
N LYS A 13 -27.37 -33.93 -30.36
CA LYS A 13 -27.28 -35.40 -30.47
C LYS A 13 -26.15 -36.01 -29.63
N ASP A 14 -25.12 -35.22 -29.37
CA ASP A 14 -23.97 -35.58 -28.54
C ASP A 14 -24.19 -35.26 -27.05
N GLY A 15 -25.41 -34.91 -26.64
CA GLY A 15 -25.74 -34.56 -25.25
C GLY A 15 -25.19 -33.20 -24.79
N GLY A 16 -24.65 -32.38 -25.70
CA GLY A 16 -24.04 -31.09 -25.37
C GLY A 16 -25.06 -29.95 -25.34
N ASN A 17 -24.95 -29.08 -24.34
CA ASN A 17 -25.73 -27.84 -24.27
C ASN A 17 -25.10 -26.69 -25.10
N ALA A 18 -25.75 -25.53 -25.12
CA ALA A 18 -25.25 -24.35 -25.84
C ALA A 18 -23.84 -23.89 -25.41
N LEU A 19 -23.48 -24.08 -24.13
CA LEU A 19 -22.15 -23.74 -23.61
C LEU A 19 -21.07 -24.65 -24.18
N HIS A 20 -21.36 -25.95 -24.34
CA HIS A 20 -20.46 -26.88 -25.02
C HIS A 20 -20.20 -26.45 -26.47
N GLN A 21 -21.22 -26.02 -27.20
CA GLN A 21 -21.06 -25.56 -28.59
C GLN A 21 -20.27 -24.25 -28.69
N ALA A 22 -20.45 -23.33 -27.74
CA ALA A 22 -19.62 -22.14 -27.62
C ALA A 22 -18.14 -22.51 -27.38
N CYS A 23 -17.89 -23.55 -26.58
CA CYS A 23 -16.54 -24.06 -26.32
C CYS A 23 -15.94 -24.83 -27.50
N VAL A 24 -16.75 -25.53 -28.31
CA VAL A 24 -16.30 -26.19 -29.55
C VAL A 24 -15.91 -25.16 -30.62
N SER A 25 -16.68 -24.07 -30.72
CA SER A 25 -16.49 -23.02 -31.73
C SER A 25 -15.48 -21.94 -31.35
N GLY A 26 -15.02 -21.90 -30.09
CA GLY A 26 -14.09 -20.87 -29.62
C GLY A 26 -14.72 -19.50 -29.38
N ASN A 27 -16.06 -19.39 -29.37
CA ASN A 27 -16.74 -18.10 -29.33
C ASN A 27 -16.94 -17.59 -27.89
N LEU A 28 -15.98 -16.78 -27.44
CA LEU A 28 -15.93 -16.16 -26.11
C LEU A 28 -17.16 -15.29 -25.81
N ALA A 29 -17.65 -14.53 -26.79
CA ALA A 29 -18.78 -13.61 -26.58
C ALA A 29 -20.07 -14.38 -26.28
N THR A 30 -20.32 -15.48 -26.99
CA THR A 30 -21.47 -16.36 -26.72
C THR A 30 -21.33 -17.09 -25.38
N ALA A 31 -20.14 -17.55 -25.01
CA ALA A 31 -19.94 -18.19 -23.70
C ALA A 31 -20.16 -17.20 -22.54
N LYS A 32 -19.68 -15.95 -22.65
CA LYS A 32 -19.96 -14.87 -21.69
C LYS A 32 -21.45 -14.64 -21.50
N PHE A 33 -22.19 -14.55 -22.60
CA PHE A 33 -23.63 -14.36 -22.58
C PHE A 33 -24.34 -15.53 -21.88
N LEU A 34 -23.96 -16.77 -22.22
CA LEU A 34 -24.57 -17.98 -21.66
C LEU A 34 -24.28 -18.16 -20.16
N LEU A 35 -23.07 -17.87 -19.70
CA LEU A 35 -22.71 -17.94 -18.26
C LEU A 35 -23.38 -16.85 -17.41
N GLY A 36 -23.80 -15.74 -18.03
CA GLY A 36 -24.60 -14.71 -17.35
C GLY A 36 -26.05 -15.15 -17.08
N LEU A 37 -26.51 -16.25 -17.69
CA LEU A 37 -27.84 -16.81 -17.47
C LEU A 37 -27.79 -17.79 -16.29
N LYS A 38 -28.55 -17.53 -15.22
CA LYS A 38 -28.60 -18.36 -13.99
C LYS A 38 -29.10 -19.81 -14.19
N CYS A 39 -29.52 -20.20 -15.39
CA CYS A 39 -30.15 -21.49 -15.67
C CYS A 39 -29.21 -22.55 -16.28
N LEU A 40 -27.94 -22.22 -16.56
CA LEU A 40 -26.98 -23.19 -17.09
C LEU A 40 -26.05 -23.71 -15.99
N ASP A 41 -25.97 -25.04 -15.88
CA ASP A 41 -24.92 -25.69 -15.11
C ASP A 41 -23.60 -25.69 -15.90
N VAL A 42 -22.59 -25.02 -15.34
CA VAL A 42 -21.24 -24.88 -15.93
C VAL A 42 -20.50 -26.22 -15.97
N ASN A 43 -20.85 -27.14 -15.06
CA ASN A 43 -20.24 -28.45 -14.92
C ASN A 43 -21.03 -29.57 -15.61
N ALA A 44 -22.08 -29.22 -16.35
CA ALA A 44 -22.82 -30.17 -17.17
C ALA A 44 -21.87 -30.91 -18.11
N THR A 45 -22.09 -32.21 -18.28
CA THR A 45 -21.31 -33.09 -19.14
C THR A 45 -22.09 -33.45 -20.40
N MET A 46 -21.42 -33.47 -21.55
CA MET A 46 -21.95 -34.10 -22.76
C MET A 46 -21.57 -35.59 -22.84
N ASN A 47 -21.98 -36.28 -23.91
CA ASN A 47 -21.62 -37.68 -24.14
C ASN A 47 -20.09 -37.89 -24.02
N GLY A 48 -19.69 -38.98 -23.36
CA GLY A 48 -18.28 -39.23 -23.06
C GLY A 48 -17.77 -38.50 -21.81
N GLY A 49 -18.66 -37.92 -21.00
CA GLY A 49 -18.34 -37.26 -19.73
C GLY A 49 -17.57 -35.93 -19.90
N GLN A 50 -17.60 -35.32 -21.09
CA GLN A 50 -16.82 -34.10 -21.35
C GLN A 50 -17.55 -32.87 -20.81
N THR A 51 -16.90 -32.11 -19.92
CA THR A 51 -17.39 -30.79 -19.50
C THR A 51 -17.00 -29.71 -20.50
N ALA A 52 -17.68 -28.57 -20.45
CA ALA A 52 -17.30 -27.38 -21.23
C ALA A 52 -15.81 -27.00 -21.05
N LEU A 53 -15.28 -27.19 -19.84
CA LEU A 53 -13.87 -26.96 -19.50
C LEU A 53 -12.94 -27.91 -20.26
N ILE A 54 -13.23 -29.21 -20.30
CA ILE A 54 -12.41 -30.20 -21.00
C ILE A 54 -12.43 -29.95 -22.51
N VAL A 55 -13.58 -29.55 -23.06
CA VAL A 55 -13.74 -29.20 -24.48
C VAL A 55 -12.89 -28.00 -24.85
N ALA A 56 -13.01 -26.91 -24.08
CA ALA A 56 -12.22 -25.70 -24.30
C ALA A 56 -10.71 -25.98 -24.18
N ALA A 57 -10.31 -26.85 -23.23
CA ALA A 57 -8.93 -27.31 -23.07
C ALA A 57 -8.45 -28.14 -24.28
N SER A 58 -9.24 -29.10 -24.77
CA SER A 58 -8.88 -29.95 -25.92
C SER A 58 -8.76 -29.18 -27.24
N ARG A 59 -9.40 -28.01 -27.32
CA ARG A 59 -9.40 -27.13 -28.50
C ARG A 59 -8.38 -26.00 -28.38
N GLY A 60 -7.71 -25.86 -27.23
CA GLY A 60 -6.72 -24.81 -27.00
C GLY A 60 -7.33 -23.40 -26.85
N HIS A 61 -8.58 -23.28 -26.40
CA HIS A 61 -9.23 -21.97 -26.24
C HIS A 61 -8.99 -21.38 -24.83
N PHE A 62 -7.79 -20.85 -24.60
CA PHE A 62 -7.35 -20.34 -23.29
C PHE A 62 -8.31 -19.33 -22.65
N GLU A 63 -8.80 -18.35 -23.39
CA GLU A 63 -9.69 -17.30 -22.86
C GLU A 63 -11.05 -17.86 -22.41
N LEU A 64 -11.55 -18.88 -23.10
CA LEU A 64 -12.76 -19.60 -22.71
C LEU A 64 -12.54 -20.44 -21.46
N VAL A 65 -11.37 -21.07 -21.34
CA VAL A 65 -11.08 -21.81 -20.12
C VAL A 65 -11.01 -20.89 -18.90
N LYS A 66 -10.30 -19.77 -19.00
CA LYS A 66 -10.23 -18.80 -17.90
C LYS A 66 -11.62 -18.34 -17.48
N LEU A 67 -12.46 -18.00 -18.46
CA LEU A 67 -13.85 -17.63 -18.26
C LEU A 67 -14.66 -18.71 -17.51
N LEU A 68 -14.50 -19.98 -17.88
CA LEU A 68 -15.21 -21.08 -17.25
C LEU A 68 -14.77 -21.27 -15.78
N LEU A 69 -13.46 -21.21 -15.49
CA LEU A 69 -12.94 -21.30 -14.13
C LEU A 69 -13.42 -20.13 -13.24
N ASP A 70 -13.41 -18.91 -13.77
CA ASP A 70 -13.91 -17.72 -13.08
C ASP A 70 -15.42 -17.82 -12.76
N ASN A 71 -16.17 -18.67 -13.48
CA ASN A 71 -17.59 -18.93 -13.28
C ASN A 71 -17.87 -20.27 -12.55
N GLY A 72 -16.89 -20.83 -11.85
CA GLY A 72 -17.08 -21.98 -10.97
C GLY A 72 -17.04 -23.35 -11.68
N ALA A 73 -16.42 -23.44 -12.85
CA ALA A 73 -16.13 -24.74 -13.46
C ALA A 73 -15.18 -25.56 -12.58
N ASP A 74 -15.56 -26.80 -12.29
CA ASP A 74 -14.75 -27.74 -11.51
C ASP A 74 -13.69 -28.39 -12.41
N ILE A 75 -12.43 -28.14 -12.06
CA ILE A 75 -11.24 -28.63 -12.76
C ILE A 75 -11.00 -30.14 -12.55
N ASN A 76 -11.58 -30.72 -11.49
CA ASN A 76 -11.34 -32.09 -11.09
C ASN A 76 -12.34 -33.10 -11.68
N VAL A 77 -13.28 -32.63 -12.49
CA VAL A 77 -14.24 -33.50 -13.18
C VAL A 77 -13.51 -34.39 -14.18
N ARG A 78 -13.73 -35.70 -14.05
CA ARG A 78 -13.17 -36.72 -14.95
C ARG A 78 -14.19 -37.07 -16.02
N ASN A 79 -13.72 -37.13 -17.25
CA ASN A 79 -14.51 -37.69 -18.34
C ASN A 79 -14.58 -39.22 -18.28
N ASP A 80 -15.31 -39.85 -19.20
CA ASP A 80 -15.54 -41.30 -19.18
C ASP A 80 -14.26 -42.13 -19.39
N TYR A 81 -13.17 -41.51 -19.87
CA TYR A 81 -11.85 -42.11 -20.00
C TYR A 81 -10.97 -41.90 -18.75
N GLY A 82 -11.49 -41.24 -17.72
CA GLY A 82 -10.74 -40.83 -16.52
C GLY A 82 -9.85 -39.61 -16.75
N GLY A 83 -9.96 -38.95 -17.89
CA GLY A 83 -9.19 -37.76 -18.24
C GLY A 83 -9.74 -36.49 -17.62
N LEU A 84 -8.84 -35.66 -17.11
CA LEU A 84 -9.11 -34.30 -16.62
C LEU A 84 -8.79 -33.24 -17.69
N ALA A 85 -9.18 -31.99 -17.44
CA ALA A 85 -8.86 -30.85 -18.31
C ALA A 85 -7.34 -30.68 -18.57
N ILE A 86 -6.48 -31.04 -17.60
CA ILE A 86 -5.02 -31.02 -17.76
C ILE A 86 -4.51 -32.05 -18.78
N HIS A 87 -5.14 -33.22 -18.88
CA HIS A 87 -4.79 -34.25 -19.87
C HIS A 87 -5.13 -33.78 -21.28
N ALA A 88 -6.31 -33.15 -21.43
CA ALA A 88 -6.73 -32.56 -22.69
C ALA A 88 -5.81 -31.40 -23.11
N ALA A 89 -5.41 -30.55 -22.16
CA ALA A 89 -4.47 -29.46 -22.40
C ALA A 89 -3.10 -29.94 -22.88
N ALA A 90 -2.59 -31.02 -22.28
CA ALA A 90 -1.29 -31.60 -22.62
C ALA A 90 -1.29 -32.27 -24.01
N ALA A 91 -2.45 -32.73 -24.50
CA ALA A 91 -2.60 -33.36 -25.80
C ALA A 91 -2.56 -32.37 -26.98
N VAL A 92 -2.73 -31.06 -26.73
CA VAL A 92 -2.70 -30.04 -27.79
C VAL A 92 -1.25 -29.69 -28.11
N GLY A 93 -0.79 -30.07 -29.30
CA GLY A 93 0.58 -29.86 -29.77
C GLY A 93 0.90 -28.40 -30.13
N ASP A 94 2.20 -28.10 -30.29
CA ASP A 94 2.77 -26.76 -30.56
C ASP A 94 2.45 -26.19 -31.97
N SER A 95 1.58 -26.82 -32.77
CA SER A 95 1.27 -26.39 -34.14
C SER A 95 0.54 -25.04 -34.24
N CYS A 96 0.15 -24.48 -33.10
CA CYS A 96 -0.38 -23.12 -32.98
C CYS A 96 0.59 -22.26 -32.16
N LEU A 97 1.18 -21.24 -32.81
CA LEU A 97 2.00 -20.16 -32.24
C LEU A 97 1.30 -19.29 -31.17
N SER A 98 0.29 -19.81 -30.48
CA SER A 98 -0.60 -19.09 -29.59
C SER A 98 -0.70 -19.79 -28.25
N ARG A 99 -0.12 -19.19 -27.20
CA ARG A 99 -0.53 -19.20 -25.78
C ARG A 99 -0.93 -20.53 -25.08
N ASN A 100 -0.84 -21.70 -25.70
CA ASN A 100 -1.46 -22.94 -25.20
C ASN A 100 -0.64 -23.67 -24.13
N GLY A 101 0.70 -23.63 -24.21
CA GLY A 101 1.57 -24.10 -23.13
C GLY A 101 1.37 -23.34 -21.81
N ILE A 102 0.82 -22.12 -21.87
CA ILE A 102 0.50 -21.29 -20.69
C ILE A 102 -0.68 -21.88 -19.92
N PHE A 103 -1.59 -22.61 -20.57
CA PHE A 103 -2.77 -23.16 -19.90
C PHE A 103 -2.42 -24.31 -18.93
N ALA A 104 -1.65 -25.30 -19.38
CA ALA A 104 -1.19 -26.38 -18.50
C ALA A 104 -0.37 -25.82 -17.31
N ARG A 105 0.45 -24.78 -17.56
CA ARG A 105 1.17 -24.04 -16.51
C ARG A 105 0.22 -23.30 -15.57
N TYR A 106 -0.82 -22.66 -16.10
CA TYR A 106 -1.83 -21.94 -15.32
C TYR A 106 -2.64 -22.88 -14.43
N LEU A 107 -3.05 -24.05 -14.95
CA LEU A 107 -3.74 -25.06 -14.16
C LEU A 107 -2.89 -25.56 -13.00
N VAL A 108 -1.61 -25.84 -13.25
CA VAL A 108 -0.66 -26.28 -12.21
C VAL A 108 -0.37 -25.15 -11.21
N ALA A 109 -0.15 -23.92 -11.67
CA ALA A 109 0.12 -22.75 -10.82
C ALA A 109 -1.08 -22.37 -9.95
N SER A 110 -2.31 -22.61 -10.41
CA SER A 110 -3.53 -22.39 -9.63
C SER A 110 -3.69 -23.36 -8.44
N ARG A 111 -2.82 -24.38 -8.31
CA ARG A 111 -2.78 -25.41 -7.23
C ARG A 111 -4.09 -26.19 -7.02
N GLN A 112 -5.01 -26.18 -7.98
CA GLN A 112 -6.30 -26.87 -7.87
C GLN A 112 -6.37 -28.20 -8.63
N CYS A 113 -5.31 -28.60 -9.33
CA CYS A 113 -5.24 -29.83 -10.12
C CYS A 113 -3.98 -30.63 -9.76
N ASP A 114 -4.12 -31.93 -9.57
CA ASP A 114 -3.01 -32.85 -9.37
C ASP A 114 -2.43 -33.29 -10.74
N PRO A 115 -1.20 -32.88 -11.09
CA PRO A 115 -0.56 -33.26 -12.35
C PRO A 115 -0.16 -34.73 -12.41
N SER A 116 -0.15 -35.42 -11.26
CA SER A 116 0.15 -36.86 -11.17
C SER A 116 -1.08 -37.75 -11.39
N ALA A 117 -2.27 -37.16 -11.53
CA ALA A 117 -3.50 -37.89 -11.77
C ALA A 117 -3.39 -38.75 -13.03
N VAL A 118 -3.82 -40.02 -12.92
CA VAL A 118 -3.81 -41.00 -14.02
C VAL A 118 -5.22 -41.21 -14.57
N THR A 119 -5.30 -41.43 -15.88
CA THR A 119 -6.51 -41.87 -16.57
C THR A 119 -6.83 -43.34 -16.26
N LYS A 120 -7.96 -43.84 -16.77
CA LYS A 120 -8.31 -45.27 -16.65
C LYS A 120 -7.28 -46.22 -17.31
N TYR A 121 -6.44 -45.68 -18.19
CA TYR A 121 -5.39 -46.42 -18.89
C TYR A 121 -4.01 -46.29 -18.22
N GLY A 122 -3.93 -45.65 -17.04
CA GLY A 122 -2.67 -45.42 -16.33
C GLY A 122 -1.82 -44.28 -16.93
N GLU A 123 -2.36 -43.53 -17.89
CA GLU A 123 -1.65 -42.42 -18.54
C GLU A 123 -1.83 -41.14 -17.71
N ASN A 124 -0.77 -40.37 -17.52
CA ASN A 124 -0.80 -39.04 -16.91
C ASN A 124 -0.62 -37.94 -17.96
N ALA A 125 -0.67 -36.66 -17.56
CA ALA A 125 -0.48 -35.51 -18.45
C ALA A 125 0.84 -35.55 -19.25
N VAL A 126 1.91 -36.14 -18.71
CA VAL A 126 3.21 -36.27 -19.40
C VAL A 126 3.11 -37.21 -20.59
N HIS A 127 2.37 -38.32 -20.47
CA HIS A 127 2.14 -39.25 -21.59
C HIS A 127 1.42 -38.55 -22.74
N PHE A 128 0.42 -37.70 -22.45
CA PHE A 128 -0.29 -36.93 -23.46
C PHE A 128 0.59 -35.87 -24.12
N ALA A 129 1.41 -35.15 -23.35
CA ALA A 129 2.38 -34.18 -23.86
C ALA A 129 3.42 -34.83 -24.77
N ALA A 130 3.88 -36.03 -24.41
CA ALA A 130 4.86 -36.74 -25.22
C ALA A 130 4.27 -37.38 -26.48
N LYS A 131 3.01 -37.85 -26.41
CA LYS A 131 2.27 -38.34 -27.57
C LYS A 131 1.98 -37.22 -28.57
N SER A 132 1.77 -35.99 -28.09
CA SER A 132 1.51 -34.81 -28.90
C SER A 132 2.77 -34.09 -29.41
N GLY A 133 3.95 -34.44 -28.88
CA GLY A 133 5.22 -33.80 -29.21
C GLY A 133 5.40 -32.41 -28.57
N ASN A 134 4.69 -32.11 -27.48
CA ASN A 134 4.73 -30.79 -26.83
C ASN A 134 5.95 -30.69 -25.88
N THR A 135 7.06 -30.18 -26.42
CA THR A 135 8.34 -30.07 -25.70
C THR A 135 8.31 -29.05 -24.57
N ASN A 136 7.50 -27.99 -24.69
CA ASN A 136 7.38 -26.92 -23.70
C ASN A 136 6.70 -27.39 -22.41
N ILE A 137 5.63 -28.18 -22.53
CA ILE A 137 4.94 -28.77 -21.36
C ILE A 137 5.81 -29.84 -20.72
N LEU A 138 6.53 -30.65 -21.51
CA LEU A 138 7.50 -31.62 -21.00
C LEU A 138 8.59 -30.93 -20.16
N LYS A 139 9.19 -29.84 -20.65
CA LYS A 139 10.18 -29.05 -19.89
C LYS A 139 9.60 -28.54 -18.57
N PHE A 140 8.41 -27.93 -18.61
CA PHE A 140 7.74 -27.40 -17.42
C PHE A 140 7.44 -28.49 -16.38
N VAL A 141 6.89 -29.64 -16.80
CA VAL A 141 6.53 -30.71 -15.86
C VAL A 141 7.77 -31.39 -15.26
N ILE A 142 8.86 -31.49 -16.01
CA ILE A 142 10.11 -32.10 -15.52
C ILE A 142 10.88 -31.14 -14.59
N GLN A 143 11.03 -29.86 -14.97
CA GLN A 143 11.84 -28.89 -14.21
C GLN A 143 11.09 -28.26 -13.03
N ASP A 144 9.82 -27.85 -13.23
CA ASP A 144 9.10 -27.06 -12.22
C ASP A 144 8.30 -27.96 -11.24
N LEU A 145 7.87 -29.16 -11.65
CA LEU A 145 7.06 -30.06 -10.81
C LEU A 145 7.84 -31.21 -10.14
N LYS A 146 9.10 -31.46 -10.53
CA LYS A 146 9.97 -32.51 -9.94
C LYS A 146 9.29 -33.88 -9.78
N LEU A 147 8.44 -34.28 -10.72
CA LEU A 147 7.78 -35.60 -10.67
C LEU A 147 8.79 -36.71 -10.94
N ASP A 148 8.75 -37.77 -10.12
CA ASP A 148 9.68 -38.91 -10.21
C ASP A 148 9.32 -39.78 -11.43
N ILE A 149 10.25 -39.86 -12.39
CA ILE A 149 10.01 -40.38 -13.75
C ILE A 149 10.08 -41.92 -13.78
N ASP A 150 10.66 -42.53 -12.75
CA ASP A 150 10.83 -43.99 -12.64
C ASP A 150 9.50 -44.74 -12.40
N PHE A 151 8.40 -44.03 -12.16
CA PHE A 151 7.07 -44.61 -11.96
C PHE A 151 6.41 -45.14 -13.25
N PHE A 152 6.98 -44.88 -14.44
CA PHE A 152 6.29 -45.03 -15.74
C PHE A 152 6.84 -46.11 -16.68
N GLN A 153 7.51 -47.14 -16.14
CA GLN A 153 8.13 -48.20 -16.96
C GLN A 153 7.13 -49.10 -17.71
N ASP A 154 5.84 -49.13 -17.34
CA ASP A 154 4.91 -50.18 -17.78
C ASP A 154 3.73 -49.73 -18.67
N ALA A 155 3.73 -48.51 -19.23
CA ALA A 155 2.63 -48.07 -20.11
C ALA A 155 2.76 -48.61 -21.56
N PRO A 156 1.66 -48.98 -22.27
CA PRO A 156 1.72 -49.88 -23.44
C PRO A 156 2.22 -49.28 -24.77
N HIS A 157 2.69 -48.03 -24.81
CA HIS A 157 3.05 -47.35 -26.06
C HIS A 157 4.35 -46.54 -25.90
N THR A 158 5.49 -47.23 -25.94
CA THR A 158 6.77 -46.83 -25.32
C THR A 158 7.90 -46.34 -26.25
N SER A 159 7.63 -45.95 -27.49
CA SER A 159 8.70 -45.49 -28.42
C SER A 159 8.78 -43.97 -28.63
N THR A 160 7.65 -43.27 -28.64
CA THR A 160 7.59 -41.84 -29.01
C THR A 160 8.11 -40.91 -27.91
N TRP A 161 7.74 -41.15 -26.65
CA TRP A 161 8.16 -40.27 -25.55
C TRP A 161 9.65 -40.39 -25.20
N LYS A 162 10.25 -41.59 -25.31
CA LYS A 162 11.70 -41.78 -25.10
C LYS A 162 12.55 -40.99 -26.10
N THR A 163 12.01 -40.78 -27.31
CA THR A 163 12.69 -40.03 -28.38
C THR A 163 12.60 -38.53 -28.15
N ALA A 164 11.39 -38.02 -27.84
CA ALA A 164 11.19 -36.61 -27.44
C ALA A 164 11.95 -36.26 -26.15
N TYR A 165 12.05 -37.20 -25.20
CA TYR A 165 12.83 -37.05 -23.97
C TYR A 165 14.34 -36.91 -24.25
N LYS A 166 14.90 -37.73 -25.15
CA LYS A 166 16.31 -37.61 -25.57
C LYS A 166 16.59 -36.26 -26.22
N GLU A 167 15.70 -35.75 -27.06
CA GLU A 167 15.87 -34.43 -27.69
C GLU A 167 15.87 -33.29 -26.67
N VAL A 168 14.97 -33.32 -25.68
CA VAL A 168 14.86 -32.26 -24.64
C VAL A 168 16.01 -32.30 -23.63
N VAL A 169 16.49 -33.50 -23.24
CA VAL A 169 17.58 -33.64 -22.26
C VAL A 169 18.96 -33.42 -22.90
N CYS A 170 19.15 -33.75 -24.18
CA CYS A 170 20.42 -33.54 -24.86
C CYS A 170 20.67 -32.08 -25.31
N SER A 171 19.66 -31.21 -25.37
CA SER A 171 19.81 -29.86 -25.90
C SER A 171 20.34 -28.80 -24.92
N GLU A 172 20.37 -29.04 -23.60
CA GLU A 172 20.68 -27.99 -22.60
C GLU A 172 21.54 -28.49 -21.41
N MET A 173 22.77 -28.93 -21.69
CA MET A 173 23.89 -28.51 -20.82
C MET A 173 24.33 -27.14 -21.34
N LEU A 174 24.25 -26.10 -20.49
CA LEU A 174 24.52 -24.67 -20.73
C LEU A 174 23.25 -23.82 -20.97
N THR A 175 22.58 -23.41 -19.88
CA THR A 175 22.39 -21.98 -19.56
C THR A 175 21.68 -21.83 -18.21
N ASP A 176 22.22 -20.92 -17.40
CA ASP A 176 21.75 -20.55 -16.06
C ASP A 176 20.31 -20.00 -16.10
N PRO A 177 19.40 -20.39 -15.18
CA PRO A 177 17.97 -20.04 -15.23
C PRO A 177 17.67 -18.60 -14.75
N LYS A 178 18.51 -17.63 -15.10
CA LYS A 178 18.34 -16.22 -14.73
C LYS A 178 18.15 -15.25 -15.90
N TYR A 179 18.29 -15.66 -17.17
CA TYR A 179 18.47 -14.70 -18.28
C TYR A 179 17.52 -14.81 -19.48
N VAL A 180 16.31 -15.36 -19.35
CA VAL A 180 15.34 -15.38 -20.49
C VAL A 180 13.97 -14.76 -20.17
N PHE A 181 13.75 -14.21 -18.96
CA PHE A 181 12.39 -13.83 -18.53
C PHE A 181 11.98 -12.36 -18.67
N GLU A 182 12.81 -11.46 -19.22
CA GLU A 182 12.46 -10.02 -19.22
C GLU A 182 12.03 -9.38 -20.55
N GLU A 183 12.06 -10.06 -21.71
CA GLU A 183 11.94 -9.31 -22.98
C GLU A 183 10.69 -9.51 -23.86
N ARG A 184 9.63 -10.23 -23.43
CA ARG A 184 8.40 -10.35 -24.27
C ARG A 184 7.06 -10.33 -23.55
N LEU A 185 7.01 -9.76 -22.35
CA LEU A 185 5.77 -9.34 -21.72
C LEU A 185 5.75 -7.81 -21.73
N GLY A 186 5.04 -7.21 -22.68
CA GLY A 186 4.46 -5.88 -22.41
C GLY A 186 3.71 -5.97 -21.07
N PRO A 187 3.66 -4.87 -20.29
CA PRO A 187 3.17 -4.94 -18.91
C PRO A 187 1.83 -5.68 -18.91
N LEU A 188 1.75 -6.77 -18.14
CA LEU A 188 0.49 -7.42 -17.81
C LEU A 188 -0.43 -6.30 -17.33
N VAL A 189 -1.35 -5.86 -18.19
CA VAL A 189 -2.41 -4.97 -17.76
C VAL A 189 -3.10 -5.75 -16.66
N PRO A 190 -3.03 -5.29 -15.38
CA PRO A 190 -3.77 -5.97 -14.34
C PRO A 190 -5.20 -6.07 -14.85
N PRO A 191 -5.86 -7.24 -14.75
CA PRO A 191 -7.23 -7.36 -15.21
C PRO A 191 -7.97 -6.15 -14.65
N GLU A 192 -8.60 -5.34 -15.51
CA GLU A 192 -9.50 -4.31 -15.02
C GLU A 192 -10.42 -5.04 -14.07
N SER A 193 -10.27 -4.79 -12.77
CA SER A 193 -11.21 -5.30 -11.80
C SER A 193 -12.48 -4.57 -12.14
N LEU A 194 -13.31 -5.18 -12.98
CA LEU A 194 -14.71 -4.82 -13.04
C LEU A 194 -15.16 -5.00 -11.60
N LYS A 195 -15.34 -3.87 -10.91
CA LYS A 195 -16.07 -3.82 -9.66
C LYS A 195 -17.44 -4.36 -10.01
N ILE A 196 -17.62 -5.67 -9.87
CA ILE A 196 -18.94 -6.26 -9.72
C ILE A 196 -19.42 -5.59 -8.44
N VAL A 197 -20.24 -4.56 -8.63
CA VAL A 197 -20.94 -3.93 -7.54
C VAL A 197 -21.88 -5.02 -7.03
N GLY A 198 -21.40 -5.78 -6.05
CA GLY A 198 -22.26 -6.64 -5.25
C GLY A 198 -23.38 -5.80 -4.64
N LEU A 199 -24.37 -6.46 -4.03
CA LEU A 199 -25.34 -5.74 -3.18
C LEU A 199 -24.55 -4.80 -2.28
N TYR A 200 -24.73 -3.48 -2.47
CA TYR A 200 -24.14 -2.51 -1.56
C TYR A 200 -24.57 -2.93 -0.16
N GLU A 201 -23.61 -3.19 0.73
CA GLU A 201 -23.93 -3.34 2.14
C GLU A 201 -24.78 -2.13 2.51
N LYS A 202 -25.97 -2.39 3.03
CA LYS A 202 -26.88 -1.33 3.43
C LYS A 202 -26.12 -0.49 4.45
N GLN A 203 -25.82 0.76 4.10
CA GLN A 203 -25.15 1.66 5.02
C GLN A 203 -25.95 1.68 6.31
N ILE A 204 -25.29 1.37 7.42
CA ILE A 204 -25.93 1.40 8.73
C ILE A 204 -26.35 2.86 8.94
N PRO A 205 -27.64 3.13 9.23
CA PRO A 205 -28.09 4.49 9.54
C PRO A 205 -27.27 5.08 10.69
N MET A 206 -26.86 6.33 10.56
CA MET A 206 -26.16 7.08 11.62
C MET A 206 -27.17 7.59 12.65
N ASP A 207 -27.86 6.64 13.28
CA ASP A 207 -28.86 6.86 14.32
C ASP A 207 -28.30 6.45 15.69
N GLU A 208 -29.06 6.67 16.76
CA GLU A 208 -28.67 6.32 18.14
C GLU A 208 -28.36 4.82 18.33
N ASN A 209 -28.91 3.96 17.45
CA ASN A 209 -28.66 2.53 17.43
C ASN A 209 -27.36 2.12 16.71
N HIS A 210 -26.60 3.07 16.17
CA HIS A 210 -25.34 2.77 15.50
C HIS A 210 -24.31 2.24 16.52
N PRO A 211 -23.55 1.17 16.23
CA PRO A 211 -22.58 0.59 17.17
C PRO A 211 -21.51 1.55 17.70
N MET A 212 -21.28 2.65 16.98
CA MET A 212 -20.29 3.68 17.29
C MET A 212 -20.92 4.95 17.89
N HIS A 213 -22.22 4.94 18.20
CA HIS A 213 -22.90 6.07 18.83
C HIS A 213 -22.65 6.08 20.34
N HIS A 214 -22.24 7.23 20.85
CA HIS A 214 -22.04 7.48 22.28
C HIS A 214 -22.87 8.70 22.72
N ASP A 215 -23.39 8.65 23.95
CA ASP A 215 -24.19 9.75 24.51
C ASP A 215 -23.34 11.02 24.74
N ARG A 216 -22.12 10.82 25.23
CA ARG A 216 -21.15 11.89 25.47
C ARG A 216 -20.54 12.33 24.14
N PRO A 217 -20.68 13.61 23.74
CA PRO A 217 -20.07 14.09 22.51
C PRO A 217 -18.55 14.21 22.64
N CYS A 218 -17.86 14.03 21.51
CA CYS A 218 -16.41 14.04 21.43
C CYS A 218 -15.92 15.03 20.35
N PHE A 219 -14.86 15.77 20.65
CA PHE A 219 -14.17 16.62 19.69
C PHE A 219 -13.20 15.80 18.85
N MET A 220 -13.31 15.90 17.52
CA MET A 220 -12.52 15.09 16.59
C MET A 220 -11.34 15.89 16.06
N TYR A 221 -10.13 15.41 16.35
CA TYR A 221 -8.92 15.85 15.67
C TYR A 221 -8.52 14.78 14.64
N LYS A 222 -8.56 15.15 13.37
CA LYS A 222 -8.31 14.25 12.24
C LYS A 222 -7.04 14.62 11.51
N GLU A 223 -6.62 13.75 10.59
CA GLU A 223 -5.47 13.98 9.73
C GLU A 223 -5.54 15.30 8.95
N ASN A 224 -6.70 15.86 8.59
CA ASN A 224 -6.76 17.14 7.87
C ASN A 224 -7.16 18.33 8.76
N SER A 225 -7.22 18.14 10.08
CA SER A 225 -7.58 19.21 11.02
C SER A 225 -6.53 20.32 11.02
N ILE A 226 -7.00 21.56 10.97
CA ILE A 226 -6.19 22.78 11.07
C ILE A 226 -6.75 23.62 12.21
N LEU A 227 -5.86 24.11 13.07
CA LEU A 227 -6.18 24.96 14.21
C LEU A 227 -6.21 26.41 13.75
N VAL A 228 -7.25 27.15 14.12
CA VAL A 228 -7.51 28.52 13.61
C VAL A 228 -6.40 29.47 14.04
N GLU A 229 -6.08 29.51 15.34
CA GLU A 229 -4.99 30.33 15.90
C GLU A 229 -3.61 29.67 15.78
N GLY A 230 -3.56 28.46 15.19
CA GLY A 230 -2.31 27.75 14.93
C GLY A 230 -1.56 27.35 16.20
N LEU A 231 -0.35 27.89 16.37
CA LEU A 231 0.60 27.46 17.40
C LEU A 231 0.10 27.71 18.83
N ALA A 232 -0.44 28.89 19.13
CA ALA A 232 -0.91 29.22 20.48
C ALA A 232 -2.08 28.33 20.92
N GLN A 233 -2.99 28.01 19.99
CA GLN A 233 -4.08 27.06 20.25
C GLN A 233 -3.54 25.63 20.45
N ALA A 234 -2.54 25.21 19.67
CA ALA A 234 -1.90 23.91 19.86
C ALA A 234 -1.20 23.79 21.23
N GLN A 235 -0.52 24.85 21.68
CA GLN A 235 0.14 24.89 23.00
C GLN A 235 -0.88 24.71 24.14
N ASN A 236 -2.02 25.38 24.06
CA ASN A 236 -3.10 25.21 25.04
C ASN A 236 -3.77 23.84 24.97
N LEU A 237 -4.02 23.32 23.75
CA LEU A 237 -4.63 22.01 23.56
C LEU A 237 -3.78 20.86 24.12
N THR A 238 -2.44 21.01 24.06
CA THR A 238 -1.48 19.95 24.41
C THR A 238 -0.76 20.20 25.74
N ASN A 239 -1.11 21.28 26.46
CA ASN A 239 -0.42 21.76 27.66
C ASN A 239 1.11 21.83 27.46
N THR A 240 1.55 22.43 26.35
CA THR A 240 2.95 22.44 25.91
C THR A 240 3.54 23.85 25.84
N VAL A 241 4.76 24.00 26.36
CA VAL A 241 5.58 25.22 26.29
C VAL A 241 6.71 25.05 25.27
N ILE A 242 7.07 26.14 24.60
CA ILE A 242 8.20 26.19 23.67
C ILE A 242 9.34 26.93 24.37
N LEU A 243 10.46 26.26 24.63
CA LEU A 243 11.53 26.82 25.47
C LEU A 243 12.47 27.78 24.73
N HIS A 244 12.75 27.54 23.44
CA HIS A 244 13.65 28.38 22.66
C HIS A 244 13.27 28.40 21.18
N SER A 245 13.71 29.44 20.47
CA SER A 245 13.61 29.54 19.02
C SER A 245 14.67 28.65 18.35
N GLY A 246 14.32 27.40 18.01
CA GLY A 246 15.21 26.46 17.31
C GLY A 246 15.12 25.03 17.84
N LEU A 247 16.03 24.17 17.40
CA LEU A 247 16.16 22.79 17.87
C LEU A 247 17.14 22.67 19.04
N PRO A 248 17.07 21.61 19.87
CA PRO A 248 17.97 21.45 21.00
C PRO A 248 19.44 21.52 20.58
N GLU A 249 20.31 22.08 21.42
CA GLU A 249 21.74 22.28 21.12
C GLU A 249 22.42 21.03 20.56
N LYS A 250 22.15 19.86 21.16
CA LYS A 250 22.65 18.57 20.68
C LYS A 250 22.32 18.28 19.20
N ILE A 251 21.13 18.66 18.73
CA ILE A 251 20.73 18.45 17.33
C ILE A 251 21.36 19.50 16.42
N GLU A 252 21.45 20.75 16.88
CA GLU A 252 22.13 21.82 16.13
C GLU A 252 23.63 21.52 15.94
N GLU A 253 24.27 20.94 16.95
CA GLU A 253 25.65 20.44 16.86
C GLU A 253 25.78 19.29 15.85
N LEU A 254 24.88 18.29 15.91
CA LEU A 254 24.87 17.20 14.95
C LEU A 254 24.66 17.69 13.51
N ALA A 255 23.79 18.70 13.29
CA ALA A 255 23.59 19.30 11.98
C ALA A 255 24.87 19.98 11.46
N LYS A 256 25.60 20.70 12.32
CA LYS A 256 26.89 21.32 11.99
C LYS A 256 27.99 20.29 11.70
N GLU A 257 28.04 19.19 12.46
CA GLU A 257 28.97 18.09 12.17
C GLU A 257 28.69 17.47 10.80
N ASN A 258 27.41 17.32 10.46
CA ASN A 258 26.98 16.73 9.20
C ASN A 258 27.37 17.58 7.99
N ASP A 259 27.51 18.91 8.14
CA ASP A 259 28.01 19.79 7.08
C ASP A 259 29.43 19.40 6.64
N GLY A 260 30.27 18.92 7.56
CA GLY A 260 31.61 18.43 7.24
C GLY A 260 31.64 16.98 6.72
N LEU A 261 30.70 16.14 7.14
CA LEU A 261 30.65 14.72 6.79
C LEU A 261 30.02 14.48 5.41
N LEU A 262 28.98 15.23 5.07
CA LEU A 262 28.21 15.02 3.85
C LEU A 262 28.81 15.84 2.70
N HIS A 263 29.40 15.11 1.76
CA HIS A 263 30.04 15.66 0.56
C HIS A 263 29.04 16.06 -0.53
N GLU A 264 29.53 16.78 -1.55
CA GLU A 264 28.75 17.23 -2.72
C GLU A 264 28.01 16.08 -3.43
N GLU A 265 28.56 14.86 -3.40
CA GLU A 265 27.91 13.66 -3.95
C GLU A 265 26.56 13.36 -3.29
N CYS A 266 26.46 13.56 -1.97
CA CYS A 266 25.20 13.39 -1.24
C CYS A 266 24.17 14.41 -1.72
N ASP A 267 24.57 15.66 -1.88
CA ASP A 267 23.69 16.71 -2.35
C ASP A 267 23.20 16.41 -3.78
N GLU A 268 24.05 15.91 -4.67
CA GLU A 268 23.64 15.47 -6.00
C GLU A 268 22.62 14.31 -5.97
N GLN A 269 22.74 13.36 -5.03
CA GLN A 269 21.74 12.32 -4.84
C GLN A 269 20.39 12.89 -4.37
N VAL A 270 20.41 13.86 -3.45
CA VAL A 270 19.20 14.55 -2.98
C VAL A 270 18.54 15.33 -4.12
N LYS A 271 19.32 16.05 -4.94
CA LYS A 271 18.80 16.75 -6.13
C LYS A 271 18.14 15.79 -7.12
N LYS A 272 18.76 14.64 -7.39
CA LYS A 272 18.17 13.58 -8.23
C LYS A 272 16.89 13.03 -7.61
N CYS A 273 16.84 12.86 -6.29
CA CYS A 273 15.64 12.46 -5.57
C CYS A 273 14.48 13.46 -5.74
N ILE A 274 14.76 14.77 -5.64
CA ILE A 274 13.78 15.84 -5.85
C ILE A 274 13.20 15.74 -7.27
N ILE A 275 14.05 15.71 -8.30
CA ILE A 275 13.63 15.63 -9.70
C ILE A 275 12.82 14.35 -9.94
N ARG A 276 13.27 13.21 -9.41
CA ARG A 276 12.56 11.94 -9.53
C ARG A 276 11.15 12.00 -8.95
N SER A 277 11.00 12.62 -7.78
CA SER A 277 9.72 12.66 -7.05
C SER A 277 8.73 13.68 -7.63
N PHE A 278 9.23 14.79 -8.18
CA PHE A 278 8.38 15.88 -8.71
C PHE A 278 8.14 15.80 -10.23
N LEU A 279 9.07 15.26 -11.01
CA LEU A 279 9.04 15.32 -12.48
C LEU A 279 8.93 13.96 -13.14
N PHE A 280 9.69 12.95 -12.67
CA PHE A 280 9.81 11.66 -13.36
C PHE A 280 8.87 10.56 -12.85
N ASP A 281 7.91 10.88 -11.99
CA ASP A 281 6.92 9.88 -11.59
C ASP A 281 5.97 9.57 -12.76
N ALA A 282 5.87 8.29 -13.09
CA ALA A 282 5.05 7.80 -14.19
C ALA A 282 3.54 7.88 -13.88
N VAL A 283 3.17 7.99 -12.60
CA VAL A 283 1.76 8.13 -12.20
C VAL A 283 1.34 9.59 -12.31
N GLN A 284 0.35 9.81 -13.17
CA GLN A 284 -0.26 11.11 -13.41
C GLN A 284 -1.76 11.02 -13.12
N GLU A 285 -2.23 11.87 -12.23
CA GLU A 285 -3.65 11.97 -11.85
C GLU A 285 -4.19 13.35 -12.23
N LYS A 286 -5.51 13.46 -12.44
CA LYS A 286 -6.14 14.77 -12.55
C LYS A 286 -6.09 15.44 -11.18
N LEU A 287 -5.27 16.48 -11.05
CA LEU A 287 -5.14 17.22 -9.81
C LEU A 287 -6.47 17.93 -9.46
N PRO A 288 -6.72 18.17 -8.16
CA PRO A 288 -7.86 18.97 -7.73
C PRO A 288 -7.87 20.33 -8.44
N LYS A 289 -9.08 20.85 -8.69
CA LYS A 289 -9.24 22.15 -9.34
C LYS A 289 -8.60 23.22 -8.46
N ILE A 290 -7.65 23.95 -9.04
CA ILE A 290 -7.07 25.13 -8.40
C ILE A 290 -8.13 26.23 -8.45
N LYS A 291 -8.56 26.70 -7.28
CA LYS A 291 -9.36 27.91 -7.15
C LYS A 291 -8.41 29.11 -7.07
N ASP A 292 -8.64 30.12 -7.88
CA ASP A 292 -7.96 31.40 -7.76
C ASP A 292 -8.70 32.25 -6.72
N PRO A 293 -8.05 32.64 -5.60
CA PRO A 293 -8.69 33.46 -4.57
C PRO A 293 -9.18 34.81 -5.11
N GLU A 294 -8.49 35.38 -6.11
CA GLU A 294 -8.88 36.66 -6.72
C GLU A 294 -10.05 36.49 -7.70
N ARG A 295 -10.27 35.26 -8.19
CA ARG A 295 -11.30 34.92 -9.19
C ARG A 295 -12.04 33.65 -8.81
N PRO A 296 -12.79 33.64 -7.69
CA PRO A 296 -13.40 32.42 -7.14
C PRO A 296 -14.47 31.80 -8.07
N ALA A 297 -15.07 32.60 -8.95
CA ALA A 297 -16.04 32.12 -9.94
C ALA A 297 -15.39 31.45 -11.16
N TYR A 298 -14.09 31.65 -11.38
CA TYR A 298 -13.39 31.10 -12.54
C TYR A 298 -12.89 29.69 -12.23
N ASN A 299 -13.34 28.72 -13.03
CA ASN A 299 -12.99 27.31 -12.86
C ASN A 299 -11.89 26.91 -13.85
N PHE A 300 -10.65 26.79 -13.37
CA PHE A 300 -9.58 26.22 -14.18
C PHE A 300 -9.84 24.73 -14.47
N PRO A 301 -9.55 24.25 -15.70
CA PRO A 301 -9.60 22.82 -15.98
C PRO A 301 -8.56 22.09 -15.12
N PRO A 302 -8.89 20.90 -14.58
CA PRO A 302 -7.93 20.12 -13.81
C PRO A 302 -6.78 19.67 -14.71
N VAL A 303 -5.55 19.92 -14.26
CA VAL A 303 -4.31 19.54 -14.97
C VAL A 303 -3.86 18.17 -14.49
N PHE A 304 -3.26 17.39 -15.37
CA PHE A 304 -2.61 16.14 -14.98
C PHE A 304 -1.28 16.43 -14.28
N GLY A 305 -1.06 15.78 -13.14
CA GLY A 305 0.16 15.93 -12.35
C GLY A 305 0.35 14.79 -11.37
N VAL A 306 1.50 14.79 -10.70
CA VAL A 306 1.78 13.87 -9.59
C VAL A 306 1.02 14.37 -8.36
N PRO A 307 0.15 13.57 -7.73
CA PRO A 307 -0.63 14.03 -6.58
C PRO A 307 0.27 14.23 -5.35
N ASP A 308 -0.06 15.22 -4.50
CA ASP A 308 0.78 15.63 -3.37
C ASP A 308 1.13 14.47 -2.43
N TYR A 309 0.15 13.62 -2.08
CA TYR A 309 0.37 12.51 -1.17
C TYR A 309 1.41 11.51 -1.71
N ARG A 310 1.42 11.29 -3.03
CA ARG A 310 2.36 10.37 -3.68
C ARG A 310 3.75 10.97 -3.75
N ARG A 311 3.82 12.23 -4.19
CA ARG A 311 5.05 13.01 -4.24
C ARG A 311 5.74 13.03 -2.87
N ASN A 312 4.99 13.33 -1.82
CA ASN A 312 5.48 13.40 -0.45
C ASN A 312 5.98 12.04 0.04
N ARG A 313 5.24 10.97 -0.25
CA ARG A 313 5.65 9.60 0.08
C ARG A 313 6.95 9.19 -0.61
N VAL A 314 7.02 9.32 -1.93
CA VAL A 314 8.22 8.97 -2.70
C VAL A 314 9.41 9.79 -2.23
N MET A 315 9.21 11.08 -1.97
CA MET A 315 10.25 11.98 -1.47
C MET A 315 10.77 11.52 -0.09
N SER A 316 9.89 11.32 0.90
CA SER A 316 10.31 10.90 2.24
C SER A 316 10.98 9.52 2.27
N GLU A 317 10.48 8.56 1.49
CA GLU A 317 11.08 7.21 1.40
C GLU A 317 12.48 7.25 0.77
N ASN A 318 12.66 8.00 -0.32
CA ASN A 318 13.95 8.14 -0.97
C ASN A 318 14.95 8.91 -0.09
N LEU A 319 14.52 9.99 0.57
CA LEU A 319 15.39 10.75 1.47
C LEU A 319 15.88 9.88 2.63
N LEU A 320 15.01 9.05 3.21
CA LEU A 320 15.41 8.12 4.27
C LEU A 320 16.42 7.09 3.73
N SER A 321 16.19 6.55 2.53
CA SER A 321 17.14 5.63 1.88
C SER A 321 18.51 6.30 1.63
N ILE A 322 18.54 7.59 1.32
CA ILE A 322 19.80 8.34 1.19
C ILE A 322 20.46 8.44 2.57
N CYS A 323 19.71 8.78 3.63
CA CYS A 323 20.25 8.79 5.00
C CYS A 323 20.88 7.43 5.38
N ASP A 324 20.21 6.31 5.09
CA ASP A 324 20.77 4.98 5.36
C ASP A 324 22.06 4.70 4.57
N SER A 325 22.16 5.19 3.33
CA SER A 325 23.35 4.97 2.48
C SER A 325 24.61 5.69 2.99
N PHE A 326 24.44 6.80 3.71
CA PHE A 326 25.53 7.57 4.32
C PHE A 326 25.72 7.24 5.81
N SER A 327 24.89 6.37 6.38
CA SER A 327 25.01 5.90 7.75
C SER A 327 25.82 4.60 7.82
N VAL A 328 26.61 4.43 8.89
CA VAL A 328 27.36 3.18 9.15
C VAL A 328 26.41 2.03 9.49
N GLU A 329 25.29 2.34 10.15
CA GLU A 329 24.25 1.37 10.46
C GLU A 329 22.92 1.81 9.87
N PRO A 330 22.16 0.89 9.24
CA PRO A 330 20.81 1.21 8.78
C PRO A 330 19.90 1.50 9.97
N HIS A 331 18.86 2.29 9.73
CA HIS A 331 17.79 2.47 10.69
C HIS A 331 17.23 1.12 11.17
N GLY A 332 16.55 1.12 12.32
CA GLY A 332 15.83 -0.06 12.80
C GLY A 332 14.62 -0.39 11.94
N ILE A 333 13.45 -0.45 12.58
CA ILE A 333 12.20 -0.81 11.90
C ILE A 333 11.50 0.47 11.45
N VAL A 334 11.07 0.51 10.20
CA VAL A 334 10.24 1.61 9.66
C VAL A 334 8.82 1.11 9.48
N VAL A 335 7.89 1.71 10.23
CA VAL A 335 6.46 1.47 10.09
C VAL A 335 5.89 2.51 9.13
N ARG A 336 5.28 2.06 8.03
CA ARG A 336 4.63 2.92 7.04
C ARG A 336 3.13 2.97 7.28
N ASP A 337 2.51 4.10 6.96
CA ASP A 337 1.07 4.30 7.06
C ASP A 337 0.51 3.91 8.44
N ALA A 338 1.24 4.29 9.50
CA ALA A 338 0.86 3.99 10.87
C ALA A 338 -0.49 4.67 11.15
N LYS A 339 -1.37 4.00 11.89
CA LYS A 339 -2.63 4.58 12.36
C LYS A 339 -2.56 4.71 13.87
N LEU A 340 -2.75 5.92 14.36
CA LEU A 340 -2.77 6.25 15.78
C LEU A 340 -4.15 6.80 16.14
N ARG A 341 -4.85 6.07 16.99
CA ARG A 341 -6.14 6.48 17.57
C ARG A 341 -6.04 6.48 19.08
N THR A 342 -6.35 7.61 19.68
CA THR A 342 -6.34 7.78 21.14
C THR A 342 -7.44 8.72 21.58
N LEU A 343 -7.96 8.47 22.77
CA LEU A 343 -8.90 9.34 23.46
C LEU A 343 -8.19 10.08 24.59
N LEU A 344 -8.54 11.33 24.82
CA LEU A 344 -8.05 12.09 25.97
C LEU A 344 -9.15 12.99 26.50
N ASP A 345 -9.32 13.03 27.82
CA ASP A 345 -10.22 13.97 28.48
C ASP A 345 -9.43 15.21 28.92
N ILE A 346 -9.81 16.38 28.42
CA ILE A 346 -9.19 17.66 28.76
C ILE A 346 -10.29 18.59 29.28
N ASN A 347 -10.22 18.99 30.55
CA ASN A 347 -11.19 19.89 31.17
C ASN A 347 -12.66 19.43 31.00
N SER A 348 -12.92 18.14 31.22
CA SER A 348 -14.23 17.49 31.01
C SER A 348 -14.72 17.44 29.55
N ASN A 349 -13.86 17.76 28.58
CA ASN A 349 -14.14 17.60 27.15
C ASN A 349 -13.35 16.41 26.60
N LEU A 350 -14.06 15.42 26.08
CA LEU A 350 -13.45 14.26 25.45
C LEU A 350 -12.98 14.60 24.04
N ILE A 351 -11.72 14.32 23.74
CA ILE A 351 -11.10 14.54 22.43
C ILE A 351 -10.65 13.19 21.88
N HIS A 352 -11.02 12.93 20.63
CA HIS A 352 -10.59 11.77 19.87
C HIS A 352 -9.58 12.20 18.81
N PHE A 353 -8.34 11.77 19.02
CA PHE A 353 -7.25 11.98 18.10
C PHE A 353 -7.14 10.80 17.14
N ASN A 354 -7.25 11.08 15.84
CA ASN A 354 -7.11 10.09 14.79
C ASN A 354 -6.18 10.63 13.70
N ILE A 355 -4.91 10.22 13.77
CA ILE A 355 -3.88 10.64 12.82
C ILE A 355 -3.22 9.43 12.17
N SER A 356 -2.73 9.64 10.95
CA SER A 356 -1.95 8.63 10.22
C SER A 356 -0.56 9.19 9.91
N PRO A 357 0.44 9.02 10.80
CA PRO A 357 1.82 9.37 10.46
C PRO A 357 2.26 8.55 9.24
N ALA A 358 2.85 9.23 8.25
CA ALA A 358 3.25 8.58 7.01
C ALA A 358 4.35 7.53 7.27
N MET A 359 5.25 7.84 8.19
CA MET A 359 6.36 6.98 8.55
C MET A 359 6.74 7.14 10.02
N LEU A 360 6.99 6.02 10.70
CA LEU A 360 7.58 5.99 12.03
C LEU A 360 8.90 5.22 11.98
N VAL A 361 10.00 5.91 12.23
CA VAL A 361 11.33 5.32 12.36
C VAL A 361 11.50 4.87 13.80
N CYS A 362 11.70 3.57 13.99
CA CYS A 362 11.77 2.94 15.31
C CYS A 362 13.18 2.43 15.62
N GLY A 363 13.58 2.57 16.89
CA GLY A 363 14.78 1.96 17.47
C GLY A 363 14.47 1.04 18.64
N LYS A 364 15.55 0.44 19.18
CA LYS A 364 15.46 -0.54 20.29
C LYS A 364 15.30 0.11 21.66
N ASN A 365 15.87 1.29 21.86
CA ASN A 365 15.89 1.99 23.15
C ASN A 365 15.08 3.30 23.07
N PRO A 366 14.50 3.79 24.18
CA PRO A 366 13.86 5.09 24.23
C PRO A 366 14.87 6.22 24.01
N MET A 367 14.41 7.33 23.43
CA MET A 367 15.20 8.56 23.39
C MET A 367 15.27 9.19 24.78
N LYS A 368 16.42 9.80 25.11
CA LYS A 368 16.63 10.49 26.37
C LYS A 368 15.81 11.79 26.41
N ALA A 369 15.40 12.20 27.60
CA ALA A 369 14.83 13.52 27.84
C ALA A 369 15.88 14.60 27.62
N TYR A 370 15.46 15.74 27.10
CA TYR A 370 16.29 16.94 26.91
C TYR A 370 16.18 17.90 28.09
N THR A 371 15.09 17.85 28.86
CA THR A 371 14.85 18.77 29.99
C THR A 371 14.18 18.04 31.15
N GLU A 372 14.47 18.47 32.37
CA GLU A 372 13.82 17.97 33.59
C GLU A 372 12.40 18.55 33.72
N PRO A 373 11.37 17.74 34.04
CA PRO A 373 9.98 18.20 34.16
C PRO A 373 9.77 19.38 35.12
N ALA A 374 10.49 19.41 36.25
CA ALA A 374 10.38 20.47 37.26
C ALA A 374 10.69 21.89 36.72
N ARG A 375 11.43 22.02 35.61
CA ARG A 375 11.75 23.33 35.04
C ARG A 375 10.59 23.99 34.32
N THR A 376 9.52 23.25 34.01
CA THR A 376 8.41 23.74 33.17
C THR A 376 7.11 23.99 33.92
N GLU A 377 7.04 23.63 35.21
CA GLU A 377 5.85 23.82 36.06
C GLU A 377 5.42 25.30 36.12
N ASN A 378 6.38 26.22 36.24
CA ASN A 378 6.13 27.65 36.44
C ASN A 378 6.08 28.48 35.15
N LEU A 379 6.14 27.85 33.97
CA LEU A 379 6.14 28.57 32.69
C LEU A 379 4.72 28.77 32.21
N ASP A 380 4.31 29.99 31.84
CA ASP A 380 2.94 30.26 31.39
C ASP A 380 2.66 29.80 29.95
N LEU A 381 1.39 29.46 29.69
CA LEU A 381 0.90 29.18 28.34
C LEU A 381 0.43 30.49 27.68
N PRO A 382 0.46 30.59 26.34
CA PRO A 382 -0.04 31.78 25.66
C PRO A 382 -1.55 31.95 25.90
N ASP A 383 -1.97 33.18 26.17
CA ASP A 383 -3.40 33.49 26.29
C ASP A 383 -4.07 33.48 24.91
N ILE A 384 -5.16 32.75 24.79
CA ILE A 384 -5.98 32.63 23.57
C ILE A 384 -7.40 33.16 23.77
N PHE A 385 -7.71 33.78 24.91
CA PHE A 385 -9.02 34.34 25.17
C PHE A 385 -9.42 35.37 24.09
N PRO A 386 -10.63 35.32 23.51
CA PRO A 386 -11.82 34.56 23.93
C PRO A 386 -11.97 33.15 23.33
N LEU A 387 -11.00 32.69 22.53
CA LEU A 387 -11.07 31.38 21.88
C LEU A 387 -10.83 30.23 22.87
N GLN A 388 -11.55 29.14 22.69
CA GLN A 388 -11.33 27.89 23.43
C GLN A 388 -10.34 26.98 22.69
N PRO A 389 -9.53 26.14 23.38
CA PRO A 389 -8.55 25.26 22.74
C PRO A 389 -9.16 24.32 21.68
N PHE A 390 -10.41 23.92 21.87
CA PHE A 390 -11.15 22.98 21.02
C PHE A 390 -12.05 23.67 19.96
N ALA A 391 -12.04 25.00 19.85
CA ALA A 391 -12.99 25.75 19.02
C ALA A 391 -12.97 25.38 17.52
N SER A 392 -11.83 24.89 17.01
CA SER A 392 -11.67 24.50 15.60
C SER A 392 -11.99 23.02 15.33
N LEU A 393 -12.35 22.24 16.35
CA LEU A 393 -12.59 20.80 16.21
C LEU A 393 -14.07 20.49 16.02
N SER A 394 -14.38 19.57 15.09
CA SER A 394 -15.76 19.12 14.88
C SER A 394 -16.21 18.23 16.04
N GLN A 395 -17.35 18.57 16.66
CA GLN A 395 -17.96 17.77 17.71
C GLN A 395 -18.89 16.70 17.11
N ASN A 396 -18.68 15.43 17.46
CA ASN A 396 -19.47 14.29 16.98
C ASN A 396 -19.81 13.34 18.13
N LYS A 397 -20.97 12.67 18.05
CA LYS A 397 -21.36 11.56 18.93
C LYS A 397 -20.92 10.18 18.43
N PHE A 398 -20.44 10.11 17.20
CA PHE A 398 -20.00 8.88 16.57
C PHE A 398 -18.47 8.80 16.58
N TYR A 399 -17.91 7.91 17.40
CA TYR A 399 -16.47 7.68 17.51
C TYR A 399 -16.14 6.24 17.93
N GLU A 400 -14.86 5.89 17.90
CA GLU A 400 -14.37 4.58 18.35
C GLU A 400 -13.68 4.74 19.70
N ASP A 401 -14.09 3.93 20.67
CA ASP A 401 -13.44 3.89 22.00
C ASP A 401 -12.15 3.08 22.01
N THR A 402 -11.86 2.36 20.93
CA THR A 402 -10.68 1.50 20.85
C THR A 402 -9.44 2.31 20.50
N GLU A 403 -8.45 2.29 21.39
CA GLU A 403 -7.11 2.77 21.09
C GLU A 403 -6.48 1.85 20.02
N LEU A 404 -5.96 2.45 18.94
CA LEU A 404 -5.32 1.72 17.86
C LEU A 404 -3.92 2.25 17.65
N ILE A 405 -2.93 1.38 17.85
CA ILE A 405 -1.52 1.68 17.65
C ILE A 405 -0.89 0.47 16.98
N ASN A 406 -0.68 0.57 15.66
CA ASN A 406 -0.10 -0.52 14.87
C ASN A 406 1.44 -0.48 14.89
N ILE A 407 2.04 -0.49 16.09
CA ILE A 407 3.50 -0.46 16.28
C ILE A 407 3.90 -1.71 17.08
N PRO A 408 4.95 -2.44 16.68
CA PRO A 408 5.44 -3.57 17.48
C PRO A 408 5.80 -3.12 18.90
N THR A 409 5.29 -3.83 19.90
CA THR A 409 5.45 -3.52 21.34
C THR A 409 6.90 -3.43 21.79
N SER A 410 7.80 -4.16 21.14
CA SER A 410 9.23 -4.19 21.46
C SER A 410 10.00 -2.92 21.08
N ASN A 411 9.39 -2.00 20.33
CA ASN A 411 10.11 -0.90 19.69
C ASN A 411 9.77 0.47 20.31
N PHE A 412 10.69 1.42 20.15
CA PHE A 412 10.50 2.83 20.50
C PHE A 412 10.52 3.65 19.23
N VAL A 413 9.51 4.50 19.03
CA VAL A 413 9.52 5.46 17.92
C VAL A 413 10.52 6.56 18.25
N HIS A 414 11.41 6.84 17.32
CA HIS A 414 12.37 7.94 17.41
C HIS A 414 11.90 9.12 16.60
N THR A 415 11.62 8.91 15.30
CA THR A 415 11.22 9.97 14.38
C THR A 415 9.88 9.63 13.72
N ALA A 416 8.94 10.56 13.79
CA ALA A 416 7.66 10.50 13.09
C ALA A 416 7.67 11.49 11.92
N VAL A 417 7.31 11.01 10.73
CA VAL A 417 7.18 11.84 9.53
C VAL A 417 5.69 12.08 9.26
N PHE A 418 5.31 13.35 9.20
CA PHE A 418 3.96 13.78 8.89
C PHE A 418 3.95 14.44 7.51
N HIS A 419 3.00 14.04 6.66
CA HIS A 419 2.81 14.70 5.37
C HIS A 419 1.75 15.80 5.46
N PHE A 420 2.06 16.91 4.82
CA PHE A 420 1.12 17.99 4.57
C PHE A 420 0.71 17.96 3.10
N ASN A 421 -0.56 17.69 2.86
CA ASN A 421 -1.12 17.65 1.51
C ASN A 421 -1.89 18.96 1.29
N ASP A 422 -1.30 19.89 0.53
CA ASP A 422 -1.88 21.21 0.27
C ASP A 422 -3.30 21.11 -0.31
N THR A 423 -3.56 20.08 -1.11
CA THR A 423 -4.88 19.78 -1.68
C THR A 423 -5.93 19.27 -0.69
N ARG A 424 -5.54 18.65 0.42
CA ARG A 424 -6.45 18.05 1.42
C ARG A 424 -6.55 18.86 2.70
N ASN A 425 -5.51 19.63 3.01
CA ASN A 425 -5.40 20.45 4.22
C ASN A 425 -5.77 21.89 3.87
N THR A 426 -7.07 22.18 3.90
CA THR A 426 -7.61 23.51 3.60
C THR A 426 -8.24 24.12 4.85
N ASN A 427 -8.01 25.41 5.08
CA ASN A 427 -8.71 26.13 6.14
C ASN A 427 -10.23 26.10 5.92
N LEU A 428 -10.97 26.25 7.03
CA LEU A 428 -12.43 26.44 7.02
C LEU A 428 -12.87 27.60 6.12
N THR A 429 -12.01 28.62 5.98
CA THR A 429 -12.27 29.85 5.20
C THR A 429 -11.82 29.78 3.75
N GLU A 430 -11.40 28.61 3.24
CA GLU A 430 -10.78 28.43 1.91
C GLU A 430 -9.50 29.26 1.66
N VAL A 431 -8.97 29.95 2.68
CA VAL A 431 -7.71 30.70 2.63
C VAL A 431 -6.52 29.72 2.75
N PRO A 432 -5.39 29.96 2.06
CA PRO A 432 -4.17 29.18 2.25
C PRO A 432 -3.76 29.06 3.74
N VAL A 433 -3.18 27.92 4.09
CA VAL A 433 -2.77 27.64 5.48
C VAL A 433 -1.53 28.46 5.82
N ASN A 434 -1.60 29.21 6.93
CA ASN A 434 -0.50 30.05 7.39
C ASN A 434 0.62 29.24 8.02
N GLU A 435 1.84 29.78 8.05
CA GLU A 435 2.98 29.12 8.70
C GLU A 435 2.66 28.78 10.17
N ASN A 436 2.14 29.72 10.95
CA ASN A 436 1.73 29.47 12.35
C ASN A 436 0.76 28.28 12.50
N GLN A 437 -0.13 28.07 11.53
CA GLN A 437 -1.07 26.95 11.54
C GLN A 437 -0.37 25.62 11.23
N ILE A 438 0.61 25.64 10.31
CA ILE A 438 1.49 24.50 10.03
C ILE A 438 2.28 24.14 11.30
N GLN A 439 2.86 25.12 11.99
CA GLN A 439 3.61 24.90 13.22
C GLN A 439 2.72 24.33 14.34
N GLY A 440 1.51 24.86 14.52
CA GLY A 440 0.56 24.32 15.48
C GLY A 440 0.15 22.88 15.19
N ARG A 441 0.00 22.54 13.90
CA ARG A 441 -0.25 21.17 13.46
C ARG A 441 0.94 20.24 13.71
N THR A 442 2.17 20.70 13.47
CA THR A 442 3.40 19.96 13.80
C THR A 442 3.42 19.63 15.29
N LEU A 443 3.13 20.62 16.15
CA LEU A 443 3.08 20.44 17.59
C LEU A 443 2.00 19.42 18.00
N ALA A 444 0.78 19.58 17.50
CA ALA A 444 -0.34 18.69 17.82
C ALA A 444 -0.08 17.25 17.36
N ASN A 445 0.40 17.04 16.14
CA ASN A 445 0.70 15.69 15.63
C ASN A 445 1.83 15.02 16.41
N SER A 446 2.85 15.78 16.81
CA SER A 446 3.91 15.28 17.68
C SER A 446 3.37 14.89 19.06
N PHE A 447 2.55 15.74 19.70
CA PHE A 447 1.88 15.40 20.96
C PHE A 447 1.06 14.12 20.86
N ILE A 448 0.19 14.01 19.85
CA ILE A 448 -0.68 12.84 19.66
C ILE A 448 0.14 11.56 19.50
N THR A 449 1.25 11.66 18.76
CA THR A 449 2.15 10.52 18.57
C THR A 449 2.81 10.12 19.89
N ALA A 450 3.31 11.09 20.67
CA ALA A 450 3.91 10.83 21.98
C ALA A 450 2.88 10.27 22.98
N LEU A 451 1.66 10.81 22.99
CA LEU A 451 0.56 10.38 23.84
C LEU A 451 0.15 8.94 23.54
N ALA A 452 -0.02 8.60 22.25
CA ALA A 452 -0.30 7.23 21.82
C ALA A 452 0.79 6.28 22.31
N LEU A 453 2.07 6.64 22.13
CA LEU A 453 3.18 5.81 22.58
C LEU A 453 3.24 5.67 24.11
N ALA A 454 2.93 6.71 24.85
CA ALA A 454 2.86 6.67 26.31
C ALA A 454 1.76 5.71 26.77
N LYS A 455 0.55 5.84 26.21
CA LYS A 455 -0.59 4.95 26.51
C LYS A 455 -0.34 3.49 26.11
N HIS A 456 0.33 3.27 24.98
CA HIS A 456 0.71 1.93 24.53
C HIS A 456 1.66 1.22 25.49
N LYS A 457 2.52 1.98 26.19
CA LYS A 457 3.52 1.42 27.12
C LYS A 457 3.06 1.43 28.56
N GLN A 458 2.23 2.41 28.93
CA GLN A 458 1.71 2.62 30.27
C GLN A 458 0.18 2.69 30.15
N GLU A 459 -0.49 1.56 30.39
CA GLU A 459 -1.94 1.37 30.22
C GLU A 459 -2.80 2.39 31.00
N SER A 460 -2.23 3.09 31.98
CA SER A 460 -2.89 4.14 32.77
C SER A 460 -2.10 5.46 32.76
N ALA A 461 -1.69 5.94 31.59
CA ALA A 461 -1.05 7.25 31.43
C ALA A 461 -2.04 8.40 31.74
N THR A 462 -2.35 8.62 33.01
CA THR A 462 -3.18 9.70 33.54
C THR A 462 -2.33 10.54 34.50
N GLY A 463 -2.06 11.79 34.14
CA GLY A 463 -1.21 12.70 34.91
C GLY A 463 0.26 12.64 34.50
N GLU A 464 1.15 12.84 35.48
CA GLU A 464 2.59 12.94 35.25
C GLU A 464 3.23 11.58 34.98
N LEU A 465 4.08 11.51 33.94
CA LEU A 465 4.71 10.28 33.51
C LEU A 465 5.98 10.03 34.32
N ALA A 466 6.14 8.81 34.86
CA ALA A 466 7.35 8.41 35.57
C ALA A 466 8.62 8.46 34.68
N THR A 467 8.45 8.24 33.38
CA THR A 467 9.50 8.39 32.37
C THR A 467 8.96 9.23 31.22
N PRO A 468 9.55 10.40 30.95
CA PRO A 468 9.10 11.25 29.85
C PRO A 468 9.32 10.56 28.49
N VAL A 469 8.41 10.79 27.56
CA VAL A 469 8.48 10.24 26.20
C VAL A 469 8.93 11.33 25.24
N THR A 470 10.14 11.19 24.71
CA THR A 470 10.68 12.09 23.68
C THR A 470 10.47 11.50 22.30
N ILE A 471 10.00 12.33 21.36
CA ILE A 471 9.90 12.01 19.93
C ILE A 471 10.46 13.14 19.08
N GLN A 472 10.92 12.81 17.88
CA GLN A 472 11.26 13.76 16.84
C GLN A 472 10.14 13.78 15.79
N GLY A 473 9.76 14.96 15.31
CA GLY A 473 8.75 15.13 14.27
C GLY A 473 9.33 15.82 13.05
N VAL A 474 9.10 15.25 11.86
CA VAL A 474 9.42 15.87 10.56
C VAL A 474 8.11 16.10 9.83
N HIS A 475 7.72 17.36 9.66
CA HIS A 475 6.51 17.73 8.92
C HIS A 475 6.90 18.30 7.56
N THR A 476 6.30 17.81 6.48
CA THR A 476 6.70 18.21 5.12
C THR A 476 5.56 18.11 4.11
N ASN A 477 5.55 19.01 3.13
CA ASN A 477 4.76 18.88 1.89
C ASN A 477 5.62 18.45 0.68
N GLY A 478 6.81 17.88 0.94
CA GLY A 478 7.80 17.48 -0.05
C GLY A 478 8.69 18.61 -0.58
N LYS A 479 8.27 19.89 -0.45
CA LYS A 479 9.07 21.07 -0.82
C LYS A 479 9.66 21.74 0.40
N TRP A 480 8.84 22.06 1.40
CA TRP A 480 9.28 22.59 2.68
C TRP A 480 9.30 21.52 3.75
N PHE A 481 10.12 21.74 4.77
CA PHE A 481 10.30 20.86 5.91
C PHE A 481 10.30 21.68 7.19
N GLN A 482 9.64 21.16 8.21
CA GLN A 482 9.70 21.65 9.57
C GLN A 482 10.15 20.50 10.48
N PHE A 483 11.15 20.77 11.29
CA PHE A 483 11.69 19.83 12.26
C PHE A 483 11.19 20.20 13.66
N SER A 484 10.88 19.18 14.44
CA SER A 484 10.45 19.36 15.83
C SER A 484 11.02 18.27 16.73
N VAL A 485 11.26 18.62 17.99
CA VAL A 485 11.50 17.68 19.06
C VAL A 485 10.40 17.91 20.09
N TYR A 486 9.74 16.85 20.51
CA TYR A 486 8.65 16.90 21.46
C TYR A 486 8.96 15.98 22.64
N GLN A 487 8.80 16.49 23.86
CA GLN A 487 8.96 15.75 25.09
C GLN A 487 7.65 15.80 25.89
N LEU A 488 7.01 14.64 25.99
CA LEU A 488 5.82 14.45 26.80
C LEU A 488 6.23 14.15 28.25
N ASN A 489 5.91 15.07 29.15
CA ASN A 489 6.15 14.94 30.59
C ASN A 489 4.86 14.57 31.33
N ASN A 490 3.74 15.15 30.90
CA ASN A 490 2.47 15.08 31.61
C ASN A 490 1.31 15.02 30.61
N VAL A 491 0.39 14.10 30.86
CA VAL A 491 -0.85 13.97 30.06
C VAL A 491 -1.96 14.86 30.62
N GLY A 492 -1.87 15.23 31.90
CA GLY A 492 -2.83 16.09 32.59
C GLY A 492 -2.63 17.59 32.36
N THR A 493 -3.56 18.37 32.91
CA THR A 493 -3.58 19.83 32.86
C THR A 493 -2.85 20.48 34.04
N GLU A 494 -2.65 19.76 35.14
CA GLU A 494 -2.00 20.24 36.36
C GLU A 494 -0.59 19.64 36.49
N GLY A 495 0.37 20.45 36.97
CA GLY A 495 1.77 20.03 37.20
C GLY A 495 2.73 20.44 36.08
N ALA A 496 3.75 19.62 35.84
CA ALA A 496 4.78 19.90 34.84
C ALA A 496 4.17 20.00 33.44
N LYS A 497 4.61 21.01 32.67
CA LYS A 497 4.16 21.21 31.29
C LYS A 497 5.01 20.40 30.31
N ASN A 498 4.41 20.04 29.19
CA ASN A 498 5.12 19.39 28.09
C ASN A 498 6.06 20.39 27.40
N VAL A 499 7.06 19.87 26.71
CA VAL A 499 8.08 20.71 26.06
C VAL A 499 8.18 20.40 24.59
N ALA A 500 8.26 21.45 23.77
CA ALA A 500 8.54 21.32 22.36
C ALA A 500 9.59 22.30 21.87
N TRP A 501 10.30 21.86 20.84
CA TRP A 501 11.27 22.64 20.08
C TRP A 501 10.87 22.57 18.62
N LEU A 502 10.82 23.71 17.96
CA LEU A 502 10.40 23.82 16.57
C LEU A 502 11.45 24.61 15.79
N SER A 503 11.86 24.06 14.65
CA SER A 503 12.60 24.81 13.64
C SER A 503 11.65 25.77 12.90
N PRO A 504 12.17 26.85 12.29
CA PRO A 504 11.44 27.58 11.26
C PRO A 504 11.12 26.68 10.07
N LEU A 505 10.17 27.12 9.23
CA LEU A 505 9.85 26.44 7.98
C LEU A 505 10.99 26.63 6.98
N MET A 506 11.57 25.55 6.48
CA MET A 506 12.68 25.60 5.52
C MET A 506 12.29 24.99 4.18
N SER A 507 12.46 25.74 3.08
CA SER A 507 12.29 25.19 1.73
C SER A 507 13.56 24.43 1.33
N MET A 508 13.41 23.19 0.88
CA MET A 508 14.51 22.36 0.36
C MET A 508 14.93 22.81 -1.05
N PHE A 509 13.99 23.33 -1.84
CA PHE A 509 14.25 23.90 -3.16
C PHE A 509 13.21 24.97 -3.50
N GLU A 510 13.51 25.88 -4.44
CA GLU A 510 12.58 26.93 -4.86
C GLU A 510 11.61 26.44 -5.93
N THR A 511 12.15 25.83 -6.99
CA THR A 511 11.35 25.30 -8.11
C THR A 511 11.95 24.02 -8.67
N ALA A 512 11.09 23.10 -9.10
CA ALA A 512 11.46 21.89 -9.83
C ALA A 512 10.44 21.70 -10.96
N LYS A 513 10.85 21.96 -12.21
CA LYS A 513 9.96 21.97 -13.39
C LYS A 513 10.74 21.64 -14.66
N TYR A 514 10.01 21.36 -15.75
CA TYR A 514 10.61 21.33 -17.07
C TYR A 514 10.81 22.74 -17.61
N GLU A 515 12.06 23.14 -17.84
CA GLU A 515 12.42 24.37 -18.52
C GLU A 515 12.89 24.04 -19.93
N LYS A 516 12.13 24.48 -20.95
CA LYS A 516 12.41 24.18 -22.36
C LYS A 516 12.60 22.67 -22.64
N GLY A 517 11.84 21.82 -21.96
CA GLY A 517 11.91 20.36 -22.09
C GLY A 517 13.03 19.68 -21.28
N VAL A 518 13.84 20.45 -20.54
CA VAL A 518 14.89 19.92 -19.67
C VAL A 518 14.42 19.96 -18.21
N PRO A 519 14.55 18.86 -17.45
CA PRO A 519 14.26 18.87 -16.02
C PRO A 519 15.25 19.81 -15.31
N SER A 520 14.74 20.89 -14.73
CA SER A 520 15.52 21.93 -14.08
C SER A 520 15.05 22.09 -12.64
N MET A 521 15.99 22.29 -11.72
CA MET A 521 15.73 22.55 -10.31
C MET A 521 16.60 23.72 -9.84
N LEU A 522 15.97 24.68 -9.17
CA LEU A 522 16.60 25.92 -8.71
C LEU A 522 16.43 26.08 -7.20
N GLY A 523 17.43 26.73 -6.58
CA GLY A 523 17.39 27.12 -5.17
C GLY A 523 17.48 25.97 -4.17
N TYR A 524 18.26 24.91 -4.47
CA TYR A 524 18.49 23.80 -3.54
C TYR A 524 19.17 24.28 -2.25
N ASN A 525 18.57 23.93 -1.12
CA ASN A 525 19.07 24.21 0.21
C ASN A 525 19.57 22.91 0.90
N PRO A 526 20.89 22.72 1.03
CA PRO A 526 21.45 21.50 1.63
C PRO A 526 21.13 21.38 3.12
N GLN A 527 20.95 22.50 3.83
CA GLN A 527 20.72 22.51 5.28
C GLN A 527 19.53 21.66 5.70
N VAL A 528 18.48 21.61 4.88
CA VAL A 528 17.30 20.79 5.15
C VAL A 528 17.66 19.31 5.26
N PHE A 529 18.52 18.81 4.35
CA PHE A 529 18.96 17.42 4.40
C PHE A 529 19.90 17.16 5.59
N ARG A 530 20.70 18.15 5.98
CA ARG A 530 21.63 18.05 7.12
C ARG A 530 20.88 17.88 8.45
N TYR A 531 19.76 18.60 8.64
CA TYR A 531 18.86 18.39 9.77
C TYR A 531 18.15 17.04 9.73
N LEU A 532 17.69 16.61 8.55
CA LEU A 532 17.08 15.28 8.39
C LEU A 532 18.06 14.16 8.77
N PHE A 533 19.32 14.29 8.33
CA PHE A 533 20.37 13.34 8.67
C PHE A 533 20.77 13.44 10.15
N ALA A 534 20.71 14.61 10.78
CA ALA A 534 20.94 14.77 12.23
C ALA A 534 19.88 14.01 13.06
N PHE A 535 18.60 14.09 12.65
CA PHE A 535 17.50 13.33 13.26
C PHE A 535 17.71 11.82 13.12
N HIS A 536 18.13 11.39 11.94
CA HIS A 536 18.48 10.00 11.65
C HIS A 536 19.65 9.51 12.53
N ARG A 537 20.76 10.26 12.60
CA ARG A 537 21.91 9.94 13.45
C ARG A 537 21.57 9.93 14.93
N ASN A 538 20.78 10.89 15.42
CA ASN A 538 20.38 10.94 16.83
C ASN A 538 19.55 9.71 17.22
N SER A 539 18.75 9.19 16.30
CA SER A 539 18.03 7.92 16.47
C SER A 539 19.00 6.73 16.63
N LEU A 540 20.08 6.69 15.84
CA LEU A 540 21.10 5.65 15.91
C LEU A 540 21.97 5.73 17.16
N LEU A 541 22.33 6.93 17.62
CA LEU A 541 23.13 7.13 18.85
C LEU A 541 22.43 6.69 20.13
N THR A 542 21.14 6.35 20.06
CA THR A 542 20.40 5.78 21.17
C THR A 542 20.35 4.25 21.14
N LYS A 543 20.81 3.59 20.06
CA LYS A 543 21.04 2.13 20.03
C LYS A 543 22.22 1.78 20.95
#